data_AF-A0A0G2HSW9-F1
#
_entry.id   AF-A0A0G2HSW9-F1
#
_cell.length_a   1.000
_cell.length_b   1.000
_cell.length_c   1.000
_cell.angle_alpha   90.00
_cell.angle_beta   90.00
_cell.angle_gamma   90.00
#
_symmetry.space_group_name_H-M   'P 1'
#
loop_
_entity.id
_entity.type
_entity.pdbx_description
1 polymer ?
#
loop_
_entity_poly.entity_id
_entity_poly.type
_entity_poly.pdbx_seq_one_letter_code
_entity_poly.pdbx_strand_id
1 'polypeptide(L)'
;MGGATHGGGSCQISVTYDLKPTVRSTWRVIHSIQGGCPIRNLTETNHGDSATTLLPDIYNFTIPDWLPLGRAVMAWTWYGRLSVPEMFMNCAPIMVLGGRGPDTLLSVDISRDDSVLTGKWDQAPLMFEANNGNGCWTANKGSCVEFPEPGDSLEVNHECAIDREKMFTGTCGPRQRLAELYRPGFGGLHSGLSQRPFLSIFAIMVAALLFASVLTVVLKRKKGVVYRKMSQI
;
A
#
# COMPACT_ATOMS: atom_id res chain seq x y z
N MET A 1 -18.67 -1.69 15.56
CA MET A 1 -18.21 -0.44 16.21
C MET A 1 -19.42 0.45 16.40
N GLY A 2 -19.68 0.96 17.61
CA GLY A 2 -20.76 1.91 17.91
C GLY A 2 -20.23 3.16 18.63
N GLY A 3 -21.03 4.22 18.78
CA GLY A 3 -20.72 5.38 19.64
C GLY A 3 -19.73 6.42 19.08
N ALA A 4 -19.00 6.09 18.01
CA ALA A 4 -18.08 7.01 17.33
C ALA A 4 -18.17 6.82 15.81
N THR A 5 -19.24 7.35 15.20
CA THR A 5 -19.49 7.21 13.76
C THR A 5 -18.78 8.23 12.89
N HIS A 6 -18.14 9.26 13.48
CA HIS A 6 -17.35 10.27 12.78
C HIS A 6 -18.03 10.87 11.54
N GLY A 7 -19.35 11.07 11.63
CA GLY A 7 -20.18 11.57 10.52
C GLY A 7 -20.15 10.70 9.26
N GLY A 8 -19.96 9.38 9.44
CA GLY A 8 -19.77 8.43 8.36
C GLY A 8 -18.35 8.47 7.80
N GLY A 9 -18.22 8.26 6.50
CA GLY A 9 -16.91 8.07 5.87
C GLY A 9 -16.98 7.05 4.75
N SER A 10 -15.85 6.42 4.47
CA SER A 10 -15.72 5.44 3.38
C SER A 10 -15.04 4.17 3.88
N CYS A 11 -15.50 3.03 3.37
CA CYS A 11 -15.09 1.71 3.83
C CYS A 11 -14.66 0.82 2.68
N GLN A 12 -13.80 -0.15 2.97
CA GLN A 12 -13.55 -1.29 2.08
C GLN A 12 -13.78 -2.60 2.81
N ILE A 13 -14.25 -3.59 2.06
CA ILE A 13 -14.21 -4.99 2.42
C ILE A 13 -13.11 -5.63 1.60
N SER A 14 -12.14 -6.23 2.28
CA SER A 14 -10.99 -6.87 1.66
C SER A 14 -10.80 -8.28 2.19
N VAL A 15 -10.15 -9.14 1.42
CA VAL A 15 -9.87 -10.53 1.80
C VAL A 15 -8.36 -10.76 1.79
N THR A 16 -7.88 -11.73 2.57
CA THR A 16 -6.55 -12.33 2.45
C THR A 16 -6.64 -13.83 2.72
N TYR A 17 -5.78 -14.62 2.07
CA TYR A 17 -5.65 -16.05 2.37
C TYR A 17 -4.62 -16.35 3.46
N ASP A 18 -3.93 -15.32 3.96
CA ASP A 18 -3.09 -15.45 5.14
C ASP A 18 -3.97 -15.63 6.39
N LEU A 19 -4.10 -16.88 6.87
CA LEU A 19 -4.95 -17.21 8.03
C LEU A 19 -4.49 -16.56 9.36
N LYS A 20 -3.28 -16.01 9.37
CA LYS A 20 -2.71 -15.22 10.46
C LYS A 20 -2.09 -13.96 9.86
N PRO A 21 -2.91 -12.94 9.54
CA PRO A 21 -2.42 -11.77 8.81
C PRO A 21 -1.28 -11.07 9.55
N THR A 22 -0.32 -10.58 8.79
CA THR A 22 0.80 -9.76 9.27
C THR A 22 0.84 -8.45 8.50
N VAL A 23 1.76 -7.55 8.86
CA VAL A 23 2.01 -6.33 8.07
C VAL A 23 2.36 -6.62 6.60
N ARG A 24 2.82 -7.83 6.27
CA ARG A 24 3.17 -8.24 4.89
C ARG A 24 2.03 -8.94 4.15
N SER A 25 0.90 -9.16 4.81
CA SER A 25 -0.22 -9.85 4.19
C SER A 25 -0.81 -9.03 3.07
N THR A 26 -1.12 -9.70 1.97
CA THR A 26 -1.77 -9.06 0.83
C THR A 26 -3.27 -9.12 1.00
N TRP A 27 -3.87 -7.94 1.08
CA TRP A 27 -5.31 -7.76 1.14
C TRP A 27 -5.82 -7.28 -0.21
N ARG A 28 -6.84 -7.96 -0.76
CA ARG A 28 -7.49 -7.55 -2.01
C ARG A 28 -8.92 -7.10 -1.76
N VAL A 29 -9.30 -6.00 -2.38
CA VAL A 29 -10.63 -5.41 -2.25
C VAL A 29 -11.65 -6.28 -2.98
N ILE A 30 -12.76 -6.59 -2.30
CA ILE A 30 -13.93 -7.23 -2.91
C ILE A 30 -15.13 -6.30 -2.99
N HIS A 31 -15.17 -5.24 -2.16
CA HIS A 31 -16.21 -4.23 -2.18
C HIS A 31 -15.73 -2.91 -1.57
N SER A 32 -16.12 -1.78 -2.16
CA SER A 32 -15.85 -0.44 -1.64
C SER A 32 -17.14 0.33 -1.44
N ILE A 33 -17.21 1.14 -0.39
CA ILE A 33 -18.32 2.05 -0.10
C ILE A 33 -17.72 3.45 0.06
N GLN A 34 -18.02 4.36 -0.85
CA GLN A 34 -17.59 5.75 -0.83
C GLN A 34 -18.72 6.63 -0.31
N GLY A 35 -18.63 7.03 0.96
CA GLY A 35 -19.67 7.79 1.66
C GLY A 35 -20.68 6.89 2.38
N GLY A 36 -21.29 7.41 3.44
CA GLY A 36 -22.38 6.71 4.11
C GLY A 36 -21.98 5.46 4.89
N CYS A 37 -20.70 5.24 5.20
CA CYS A 37 -20.24 4.10 6.01
C CYS A 37 -19.48 4.56 7.26
N PRO A 38 -19.77 4.01 8.47
CA PRO A 38 -20.71 2.94 8.80
C PRO A 38 -22.12 3.44 9.15
N ILE A 39 -22.43 4.70 8.85
CA ILE A 39 -23.77 5.26 9.00
C ILE A 39 -24.11 6.14 7.79
N ARG A 40 -25.35 6.05 7.32
CA ARG A 40 -25.96 6.90 6.29
C ARG A 40 -26.73 8.06 6.93
N ASN A 41 -27.24 8.98 6.12
CA ASN A 41 -27.87 10.23 6.56
C ASN A 41 -26.93 11.03 7.47
N LEU A 42 -25.77 11.34 6.92
CA LEU A 42 -24.61 11.86 7.67
C LEU A 42 -24.96 13.07 8.54
N THR A 43 -24.48 13.06 9.78
CA THR A 43 -24.57 14.20 10.71
C THR A 43 -23.19 14.59 11.21
N GLU A 44 -23.09 15.77 11.81
CA GLU A 44 -21.83 16.25 12.39
C GLU A 44 -21.57 15.68 13.80
N THR A 45 -22.45 14.81 14.31
CA THR A 45 -22.36 14.21 15.65
C THR A 45 -22.30 12.69 15.58
N ASN A 46 -21.61 12.07 16.53
CA ASN A 46 -21.59 10.61 16.62
C ASN A 46 -22.97 10.01 16.92
N HIS A 47 -23.21 8.82 16.39
CA HIS A 47 -24.39 8.03 16.70
C HIS A 47 -24.12 7.08 17.88
N GLY A 48 -24.94 7.19 18.92
CA GLY A 48 -24.79 6.44 20.16
C GLY A 48 -23.80 7.07 21.13
N ASP A 49 -23.79 6.54 22.35
CA ASP A 49 -22.95 6.97 23.48
C ASP A 49 -21.97 5.88 23.95
N SER A 50 -21.98 4.71 23.29
CA SER A 50 -21.15 3.56 23.65
C SER A 50 -20.60 2.80 22.43
N ALA A 51 -19.43 2.19 22.61
CA ALA A 51 -18.78 1.29 21.66
C ALA A 51 -19.67 0.10 21.21
N THR A 52 -20.67 -0.25 22.00
CA THR A 52 -21.61 -1.35 21.75
C THR A 52 -22.92 -0.91 21.09
N THR A 53 -23.07 0.38 20.78
CA THR A 53 -24.26 0.89 20.07
C THR A 53 -24.42 0.16 18.74
N LEU A 54 -25.62 -0.36 18.48
CA LEU A 54 -25.97 -0.91 17.17
C LEU A 54 -26.19 0.24 16.19
N LEU A 55 -25.46 0.22 15.07
CA LEU A 55 -25.67 1.16 13.98
C LEU A 55 -26.91 0.74 13.17
N PRO A 56 -27.71 1.70 12.67
CA PRO A 56 -28.99 1.39 12.04
C PRO A 56 -28.85 0.83 10.62
N ASP A 57 -27.72 1.08 9.97
CA ASP A 57 -27.53 0.74 8.56
C ASP A 57 -26.99 -0.67 8.35
N ILE A 58 -27.55 -1.33 7.33
CA ILE A 58 -27.08 -2.62 6.82
C ILE A 58 -26.36 -2.36 5.50
N TYR A 59 -25.19 -3.00 5.36
CA TYR A 59 -24.35 -2.93 4.16
C TYR A 59 -24.23 -4.32 3.57
N ASN A 60 -24.83 -4.51 2.40
CA ASN A 60 -24.78 -5.76 1.68
C ASN A 60 -23.66 -5.70 0.64
N PHE A 61 -22.88 -6.78 0.53
CA PHE A 61 -21.93 -6.97 -0.55
C PHE A 61 -22.00 -8.42 -1.01
N THR A 62 -21.53 -8.67 -2.23
CA THR A 62 -21.53 -10.01 -2.83
C THR A 62 -20.12 -10.58 -2.80
N ILE A 63 -19.98 -11.86 -2.47
CA ILE A 63 -18.71 -12.58 -2.64
C ILE A 63 -18.49 -12.78 -4.14
N PRO A 64 -17.40 -12.24 -4.73
CA PRO A 64 -17.21 -12.31 -6.16
C PRO A 64 -16.93 -13.74 -6.64
N ASP A 65 -17.37 -14.05 -7.87
CA ASP A 65 -17.21 -15.38 -8.47
C ASP A 65 -15.76 -15.75 -8.82
N TRP A 66 -14.87 -14.76 -8.73
CA TRP A 66 -13.44 -14.88 -8.97
C TRP A 66 -12.63 -15.13 -7.70
N LEU A 67 -13.24 -15.13 -6.53
CA LEU A 67 -12.55 -15.38 -5.27
C LEU A 67 -12.20 -16.88 -5.14
N PRO A 68 -10.92 -17.25 -4.91
CA PRO A 68 -10.53 -18.64 -4.68
C PRO A 68 -11.34 -19.31 -3.55
N LEU A 69 -11.62 -20.60 -3.69
CA LEU A 69 -12.37 -21.33 -2.65
C LEU A 69 -11.47 -21.62 -1.44
N GLY A 70 -12.06 -21.73 -0.26
CA GLY A 70 -11.34 -22.16 0.94
C GLY A 70 -11.31 -21.13 2.07
N ARG A 71 -10.43 -21.39 3.04
CA ARG A 71 -10.33 -20.56 4.26
C ARG A 71 -9.62 -19.26 3.94
N ALA A 72 -10.18 -18.16 4.40
CA ALA A 72 -9.59 -16.84 4.25
C ALA A 72 -9.92 -15.98 5.48
N VAL A 73 -9.39 -14.77 5.51
CA VAL A 73 -9.71 -13.73 6.48
C VAL A 73 -10.27 -12.54 5.71
N MET A 74 -11.41 -12.03 6.15
CA MET A 74 -12.03 -10.82 5.65
C MET A 74 -11.67 -9.65 6.58
N ALA A 75 -11.44 -8.47 6.03
CA ALA A 75 -11.29 -7.24 6.77
C ALA A 75 -12.33 -6.22 6.32
N TRP A 76 -12.93 -5.55 7.30
CA TRP A 76 -13.62 -4.27 7.11
C TRP A 76 -12.66 -3.17 7.53
N THR A 77 -12.38 -2.23 6.64
CA THR A 77 -11.61 -1.01 6.92
C THR A 77 -12.46 0.23 6.75
N TRP A 78 -12.18 1.26 7.54
CA TRP A 78 -12.94 2.50 7.51
C TRP A 78 -12.09 3.74 7.80
N TYR A 79 -12.37 4.79 7.03
CA TYR A 79 -11.81 6.14 7.19
C TYR A 79 -12.96 7.12 7.47
N GLY A 80 -12.95 7.69 8.68
CA GLY A 80 -13.99 8.60 9.15
C GLY A 80 -13.97 9.95 8.41
N ARG A 81 -15.15 10.47 8.05
CA ARG A 81 -15.30 11.79 7.42
C ARG A 81 -14.84 12.92 8.34
N LEU A 82 -15.19 12.80 9.63
CA LEU A 82 -14.95 13.76 10.71
C LEU A 82 -14.17 13.10 11.85
N SER A 83 -13.00 12.56 11.54
CA SER A 83 -12.09 12.00 12.54
C SER A 83 -10.74 12.71 12.49
N VAL A 84 -9.85 12.47 13.46
CA VAL A 84 -8.43 12.73 13.21
C VAL A 84 -7.91 11.70 12.19
N PRO A 85 -6.72 11.85 11.59
CA PRO A 85 -6.17 10.84 10.69
C PRO A 85 -6.10 9.47 11.38
N GLU A 86 -7.09 8.63 11.11
CA GLU A 86 -7.35 7.34 11.76
C GLU A 86 -7.80 6.33 10.72
N MET A 87 -7.46 5.07 10.95
CA MET A 87 -7.93 3.93 10.18
C MET A 87 -8.48 2.90 11.16
N PHE A 88 -9.75 2.52 10.97
CA PHE A 88 -10.34 1.41 11.70
C PHE A 88 -10.24 0.14 10.85
N MET A 89 -9.98 -0.98 11.51
CA MET A 89 -9.90 -2.28 10.86
C MET A 89 -10.42 -3.37 11.80
N ASN A 90 -11.40 -4.17 11.35
CA ASN A 90 -11.79 -5.40 12.03
C ASN A 90 -11.69 -6.58 11.06
N CYS A 91 -11.20 -7.71 11.57
CA CYS A 91 -10.98 -8.92 10.79
C CYS A 91 -11.94 -10.03 11.24
N ALA A 92 -12.39 -10.86 10.30
CA ALA A 92 -13.23 -12.01 10.56
C ALA A 92 -12.70 -13.23 9.78
N PRO A 93 -12.64 -14.43 10.40
CA PRO A 93 -12.36 -15.66 9.65
C PRO A 93 -13.57 -16.00 8.77
N ILE A 94 -13.31 -16.38 7.51
CA ILE A 94 -14.35 -16.75 6.54
C ILE A 94 -14.02 -18.06 5.84
N MET A 95 -15.06 -18.69 5.29
CA MET A 95 -14.98 -19.87 4.43
C MET A 95 -15.63 -19.50 3.10
N VAL A 96 -14.83 -19.37 2.05
CA VAL A 96 -15.32 -19.11 0.69
C VAL A 96 -15.81 -20.43 0.10
N LEU A 97 -17.11 -20.52 -0.11
CA LEU A 97 -17.78 -21.69 -0.66
C LEU A 97 -18.07 -21.48 -2.15
N GLY A 98 -17.98 -22.56 -2.93
CA GLY A 98 -18.44 -22.55 -4.31
C GLY A 98 -19.97 -22.56 -4.37
N GLY A 99 -20.55 -21.74 -5.23
CA GLY A 99 -22.00 -21.74 -5.49
C GLY A 99 -22.40 -20.61 -6.45
N ARG A 100 -23.02 -20.96 -7.58
CA ARG A 100 -23.63 -19.99 -8.49
C ARG A 100 -25.07 -19.69 -8.06
N GLY A 101 -25.28 -18.72 -7.18
CA GLY A 101 -26.62 -18.23 -6.83
C GLY A 101 -27.63 -19.29 -6.34
N PRO A 102 -28.90 -18.90 -6.17
CA PRO A 102 -29.94 -19.75 -5.57
C PRO A 102 -30.32 -20.98 -6.42
N ASP A 103 -30.03 -20.98 -7.72
CA ASP A 103 -30.52 -21.97 -8.68
C ASP A 103 -29.53 -23.11 -8.98
N THR A 104 -28.32 -23.08 -8.43
CA THR A 104 -27.35 -24.17 -8.68
C THR A 104 -27.42 -25.20 -7.55
N LEU A 105 -28.34 -26.14 -7.69
CA LEU A 105 -28.36 -27.39 -6.91
C LEU A 105 -27.16 -28.25 -7.29
N LEU A 106 -25.98 -27.92 -6.80
CA LEU A 106 -24.82 -28.81 -6.65
C LEU A 106 -23.70 -28.01 -5.98
N SER A 107 -23.36 -28.39 -4.75
CA SER A 107 -22.02 -28.21 -4.20
C SER A 107 -21.05 -28.95 -5.12
N VAL A 108 -20.62 -28.29 -6.19
CA VAL A 108 -19.58 -28.83 -7.08
C VAL A 108 -18.31 -28.90 -6.25
N ASP A 109 -17.81 -30.13 -6.13
CA ASP A 109 -16.60 -30.48 -5.41
C ASP A 109 -15.44 -29.55 -5.80
N ILE A 110 -14.59 -29.28 -4.81
CA ILE A 110 -13.49 -28.31 -4.80
C ILE A 110 -12.31 -28.82 -5.66
N SER A 111 -12.59 -29.16 -6.93
CA SER A 111 -11.58 -29.57 -7.91
C SER A 111 -11.61 -28.68 -9.15
N ARG A 112 -12.05 -27.43 -9.01
CA ARG A 112 -11.81 -26.44 -10.05
C ARG A 112 -10.32 -26.14 -10.01
N ASP A 113 -9.69 -26.14 -11.18
CA ASP A 113 -8.35 -25.56 -11.34
C ASP A 113 -8.38 -24.13 -10.80
N ASP A 114 -7.82 -23.96 -9.60
CA ASP A 114 -7.83 -22.70 -8.85
C ASP A 114 -6.86 -21.69 -9.46
N SER A 115 -6.04 -22.08 -10.45
CA SER A 115 -5.10 -21.16 -11.11
C SER A 115 -5.82 -19.99 -11.80
N VAL A 116 -7.02 -20.20 -12.35
CA VAL A 116 -7.82 -19.14 -12.97
C VAL A 116 -8.35 -18.17 -11.92
N LEU A 117 -8.86 -18.68 -10.79
CA LEU A 117 -9.37 -17.83 -9.71
C LEU A 117 -8.21 -17.09 -9.02
N THR A 118 -7.09 -17.78 -8.77
CA THR A 118 -5.85 -17.19 -8.25
C THR A 118 -5.34 -16.09 -9.17
N GLY A 119 -5.34 -16.32 -10.48
CA GLY A 119 -4.93 -15.31 -11.46
C GLY A 119 -5.80 -14.05 -11.43
N LYS A 120 -7.12 -14.19 -11.21
CA LYS A 120 -8.02 -13.05 -11.03
C LYS A 120 -7.85 -12.38 -9.67
N TRP A 121 -7.67 -13.16 -8.61
CA TRP A 121 -7.34 -12.68 -7.26
C TRP A 121 -6.10 -11.79 -7.26
N ASP A 122 -5.05 -12.20 -7.98
CA ASP A 122 -3.80 -11.46 -8.06
C ASP A 122 -3.92 -10.14 -8.83
N GLN A 123 -4.94 -10.02 -9.68
CA GLN A 123 -5.29 -8.82 -10.44
C GLN A 123 -6.24 -7.87 -9.69
N ALA A 124 -6.96 -8.37 -8.68
CA ALA A 124 -7.87 -7.54 -7.90
C ALA A 124 -7.12 -6.38 -7.21
N PRO A 125 -7.76 -5.22 -6.98
CA PRO A 125 -7.11 -4.11 -6.31
C PRO A 125 -6.58 -4.45 -4.93
N LEU A 126 -5.48 -3.81 -4.55
CA LEU A 126 -4.99 -3.87 -3.18
C LEU A 126 -5.88 -3.03 -2.27
N MET A 127 -6.05 -3.47 -1.02
CA MET A 127 -6.69 -2.65 0.01
C MET A 127 -5.96 -1.32 0.14
N PHE A 128 -6.73 -0.23 0.17
CA PHE A 128 -6.17 1.09 0.42
C PHE A 128 -5.65 1.17 1.86
N GLU A 129 -4.47 1.77 2.03
CA GLU A 129 -3.86 2.02 3.34
C GLU A 129 -3.61 3.52 3.49
N ALA A 130 -3.97 4.06 4.65
CA ALA A 130 -3.66 5.40 5.10
C ALA A 130 -3.72 5.43 6.63
N ASN A 131 -3.16 6.47 7.24
CA ASN A 131 -3.21 6.72 8.69
C ASN A 131 -2.59 5.61 9.56
N ASN A 132 -1.79 4.72 8.97
CA ASN A 132 -1.15 3.60 9.66
C ASN A 132 0.38 3.73 9.70
N GLY A 133 0.90 4.94 9.46
CA GLY A 133 2.34 5.21 9.35
C GLY A 133 2.94 4.92 7.97
N ASN A 134 2.11 4.60 6.98
CA ASN A 134 2.58 4.40 5.60
C ASN A 134 2.93 5.72 4.86
N GLY A 135 2.82 6.89 5.48
CA GLY A 135 3.09 8.16 4.81
C GLY A 135 1.96 8.69 3.90
N CYS A 136 0.80 8.02 3.92
CA CYS A 136 -0.46 8.55 3.41
C CYS A 136 -1.35 8.93 4.61
N TRP A 137 -1.86 10.16 4.62
CA TRP A 137 -2.79 10.62 5.64
C TRP A 137 -4.06 11.14 4.99
N THR A 138 -5.21 10.70 5.49
CA THR A 138 -6.48 11.30 5.11
C THR A 138 -6.63 12.64 5.81
N ALA A 139 -7.24 13.62 5.15
CA ALA A 139 -7.42 14.93 5.76
C ALA A 139 -8.54 14.95 6.80
N ASN A 140 -9.57 14.11 6.65
CA ASN A 140 -10.71 13.94 7.57
C ASN A 140 -11.34 15.27 8.04
N LYS A 141 -11.40 16.26 7.14
CA LYS A 141 -12.00 17.59 7.36
C LYS A 141 -13.37 17.70 6.68
N GLY A 142 -14.22 16.69 6.84
CA GLY A 142 -15.56 16.69 6.24
C GLY A 142 -15.64 16.09 4.84
N SER A 143 -14.51 15.67 4.25
CA SER A 143 -14.47 14.92 2.99
C SER A 143 -14.46 13.42 3.24
N CYS A 144 -15.21 12.68 2.45
CA CYS A 144 -15.02 11.24 2.32
C CYS A 144 -13.79 10.89 1.48
N VAL A 145 -13.39 9.62 1.55
CA VAL A 145 -12.28 9.07 0.78
C VAL A 145 -12.81 8.51 -0.54
N GLU A 146 -12.30 9.03 -1.65
CA GLU A 146 -12.39 8.35 -2.94
C GLU A 146 -11.21 7.38 -3.05
N PHE A 147 -11.50 6.08 -3.01
CA PHE A 147 -10.46 5.06 -3.15
C PHE A 147 -9.86 5.11 -4.57
N PRO A 148 -8.53 5.21 -4.72
CA PRO A 148 -7.90 5.22 -6.04
C PRO A 148 -8.16 3.94 -6.86
N GLU A 149 -8.25 2.79 -6.20
CA GLU A 149 -8.62 1.52 -6.81
C GLU A 149 -9.77 0.87 -6.01
N PRO A 150 -11.04 1.23 -6.30
CA PRO A 150 -12.18 0.75 -5.52
C PRO A 150 -12.58 -0.70 -5.84
N GLY A 151 -12.10 -1.25 -6.96
CA GLY A 151 -12.56 -2.53 -7.51
C GLY A 151 -13.89 -2.43 -8.24
N ASP A 152 -14.34 -3.56 -8.78
CA ASP A 152 -15.53 -3.63 -9.64
C ASP A 152 -16.84 -3.51 -8.85
N SER A 153 -16.81 -3.80 -7.54
CA SER A 153 -17.97 -3.65 -6.66
C SER A 153 -17.82 -2.36 -5.84
N LEU A 154 -18.53 -1.32 -6.24
CA LEU A 154 -18.47 0.01 -5.63
C LEU A 154 -19.87 0.57 -5.37
N GLU A 155 -20.15 0.91 -4.11
CA GLU A 155 -21.27 1.76 -3.71
C GLU A 155 -20.79 3.20 -3.55
N VAL A 156 -21.46 4.16 -4.19
CA VAL A 156 -21.18 5.60 -4.04
C VAL A 156 -22.39 6.30 -3.46
N ASN A 157 -22.24 6.84 -2.26
CA ASN A 157 -23.27 7.59 -1.56
C ASN A 157 -22.94 9.09 -1.62
N HIS A 158 -23.65 9.80 -2.50
CA HIS A 158 -23.42 11.22 -2.78
C HIS A 158 -23.74 12.16 -1.60
N GLU A 159 -24.32 11.67 -0.51
CA GLU A 159 -24.50 12.41 0.74
C GLU A 159 -23.16 12.81 1.39
N CYS A 160 -22.08 12.10 1.07
CA CYS A 160 -20.74 12.48 1.51
C CYS A 160 -20.00 13.21 0.39
N ALA A 161 -19.68 14.48 0.59
CA ALA A 161 -18.85 15.22 -0.33
C ALA A 161 -17.42 14.63 -0.39
N ILE A 162 -16.85 14.61 -1.59
CA ILE A 162 -15.47 14.20 -1.85
C ILE A 162 -14.72 15.42 -2.39
N ASP A 163 -13.75 15.92 -1.62
CA ASP A 163 -12.81 16.96 -2.04
C ASP A 163 -11.51 16.27 -2.52
N ARG A 164 -11.40 16.01 -3.82
CA ARG A 164 -10.25 15.29 -4.41
C ARG A 164 -8.92 16.01 -4.23
N GLU A 165 -8.94 17.33 -4.07
CA GLU A 165 -7.72 18.13 -3.89
C GLU A 165 -7.18 18.03 -2.47
N LYS A 166 -8.07 17.79 -1.50
CA LYS A 166 -7.73 17.85 -0.07
C LYS A 166 -7.98 16.56 0.69
N MET A 167 -8.58 15.53 0.10
CA MET A 167 -8.91 14.29 0.83
C MET A 167 -7.68 13.58 1.41
N PHE A 168 -6.50 13.83 0.85
CA PHE A 168 -5.23 13.25 1.28
C PHE A 168 -4.13 14.28 1.47
N THR A 169 -3.18 13.96 2.34
CA THR A 169 -1.86 14.58 2.42
C THR A 169 -0.79 13.49 2.43
N GLY A 170 0.41 13.83 1.93
CA GLY A 170 1.49 12.86 1.74
C GLY A 170 1.39 12.09 0.41
N THR A 171 2.01 10.91 0.34
CA THR A 171 1.99 10.05 -0.85
C THR A 171 0.92 9.01 -0.66
N CYS A 172 -0.18 9.09 -1.40
CA CYS A 172 -1.28 8.15 -1.33
C CYS A 172 -1.45 7.41 -2.66
N GLY A 173 -1.79 6.14 -2.60
CA GLY A 173 -2.00 5.34 -3.80
C GLY A 173 -2.00 3.83 -3.52
N PRO A 174 -2.29 3.03 -4.54
CA PRO A 174 -2.55 1.59 -4.41
C PRO A 174 -1.34 0.77 -3.94
N ARG A 175 -0.13 1.31 -4.08
CA ARG A 175 1.11 0.67 -3.61
C ARG A 175 1.68 1.29 -2.34
N GLN A 176 1.02 2.31 -1.79
CA GLN A 176 1.45 2.91 -0.54
C GLN A 176 1.06 1.99 0.63
N ARG A 177 1.78 0.89 0.81
CA ARG A 177 1.51 -0.10 1.85
C ARG A 177 2.62 -0.11 2.87
N LEU A 178 2.27 -0.32 4.13
CA LEU A 178 3.27 -0.44 5.20
C LEU A 178 4.25 -1.61 4.95
N ALA A 179 3.75 -2.69 4.34
CA ALA A 179 4.53 -3.85 3.89
C ALA A 179 5.74 -3.48 3.02
N GLU A 180 5.57 -2.50 2.12
CA GLU A 180 6.61 -2.11 1.15
C GLU A 180 7.64 -1.17 1.76
N LEU A 181 7.25 -0.43 2.81
CA LEU A 181 8.14 0.45 3.56
C LEU A 181 9.01 -0.34 4.54
N TYR A 182 8.48 -1.45 5.08
CA TYR A 182 9.22 -2.38 5.94
C TYR A 182 10.04 -3.38 5.11
N ARG A 183 10.99 -2.90 4.31
CA ARG A 183 12.07 -3.74 3.75
C ARG A 183 13.27 -3.70 4.71
N PRO A 184 13.57 -4.78 5.45
CA PRO A 184 14.78 -4.83 6.25
C PRO A 184 15.98 -5.02 5.32
N GLY A 185 16.80 -3.98 5.19
CA GLY A 185 18.14 -4.07 4.60
C GLY A 185 18.36 -3.21 3.36
N PHE A 186 18.52 -1.90 3.55
CA PHE A 186 19.74 -1.19 3.12
C PHE A 186 19.81 0.11 3.93
N GLY A 187 20.68 0.13 4.95
CA GLY A 187 21.13 1.40 5.50
C GLY A 187 21.78 2.19 4.37
N GLY A 188 21.22 3.37 4.09
CA GLY A 188 21.77 4.34 3.14
C GLY A 188 21.77 3.91 1.67
N LEU A 189 20.83 4.42 0.89
CA LEU A 189 21.08 5.32 -0.27
C LEU A 189 19.75 5.52 -0.99
N HIS A 190 19.30 6.77 -1.09
CA HIS A 190 18.19 7.17 -1.96
C HIS A 190 18.49 6.73 -3.40
N SER A 191 17.78 5.73 -3.91
CA SER A 191 17.77 5.36 -5.33
C SER A 191 16.52 5.92 -6.01
N GLY A 192 16.52 7.24 -6.18
CA GLY A 192 15.54 7.99 -6.97
C GLY A 192 16.18 9.04 -7.89
N LEU A 193 17.50 9.04 -8.05
CA LEU A 193 18.17 9.75 -9.13
C LEU A 193 19.07 8.76 -9.88
N SER A 194 18.94 8.78 -11.20
CA SER A 194 19.88 8.20 -12.16
C SER A 194 21.34 8.43 -11.74
N GLN A 195 21.95 7.44 -11.09
CA GLN A 195 23.36 7.45 -10.71
C GLN A 195 24.23 6.96 -11.87
N ARG A 196 24.32 7.74 -12.96
CA ARG A 196 25.45 7.77 -13.91
C ARG A 196 25.46 9.19 -14.51
N PRO A 197 26.48 10.05 -14.25
CA PRO A 197 27.88 9.79 -14.60
C PRO A 197 28.95 10.21 -13.55
N PHE A 198 28.59 10.65 -12.33
CA PHE A 198 29.56 11.31 -11.44
C PHE A 198 30.60 10.38 -10.78
N LEU A 199 30.23 9.15 -10.42
CA LEU A 199 31.16 8.17 -9.83
C LEU A 199 32.26 7.74 -10.83
N SER A 200 31.91 7.69 -12.12
CA SER A 200 32.87 7.32 -13.17
C SER A 200 33.91 8.41 -13.41
N ILE A 201 33.52 9.69 -13.36
CA ILE A 201 34.44 10.82 -13.54
C ILE A 201 35.38 10.93 -12.34
N PHE A 202 34.89 10.77 -11.11
CA PHE A 202 35.75 10.84 -9.93
C PHE A 202 36.80 9.72 -9.91
N ALA A 203 36.41 8.48 -10.25
CA ALA A 203 37.36 7.37 -10.36
C ALA A 203 38.42 7.59 -11.45
N ILE A 204 38.01 8.14 -12.61
CA ILE A 204 38.94 8.48 -13.71
C ILE A 204 39.90 9.60 -13.28
N MET A 205 39.42 10.63 -12.59
CA MET A 205 40.25 11.74 -12.11
C MET A 205 41.26 11.27 -11.05
N VAL A 206 40.86 10.42 -10.12
CA VAL A 206 41.76 9.85 -9.10
C VAL A 206 42.80 8.93 -9.75
N ALA A 207 42.40 8.09 -10.71
CA ALA A 207 43.33 7.24 -11.46
C ALA A 207 44.35 8.07 -12.27
N ALA A 208 43.90 9.14 -12.93
CA ALA A 208 44.78 10.04 -13.69
C ALA A 208 45.78 10.77 -12.78
N LEU A 209 45.35 11.24 -11.61
CA LEU A 209 46.24 11.90 -10.64
C LEU A 209 47.28 10.94 -10.06
N LEU A 210 46.89 9.71 -9.75
CA LEU A 210 47.83 8.68 -9.27
C LEU A 210 48.82 8.31 -10.36
N PHE A 211 48.37 8.16 -11.61
CA PHE A 211 49.25 7.84 -12.73
C PHE A 211 50.25 8.96 -13.02
N ALA A 212 49.81 10.22 -13.02
CA ALA A 212 50.69 11.38 -13.18
C ALA A 212 51.73 11.47 -12.05
N SER A 213 51.33 11.19 -10.81
CA SER A 213 52.23 11.18 -9.65
C SER A 213 53.32 10.10 -9.80
N VAL A 214 52.92 8.87 -10.18
CA VAL A 214 53.86 7.77 -10.41
C VAL A 214 54.80 8.08 -11.58
N LEU A 215 54.30 8.60 -12.69
CA LEU A 215 55.11 8.97 -13.85
C LEU A 215 56.15 10.05 -13.49
N THR A 216 55.75 11.05 -12.70
CA THR A 216 56.65 12.12 -12.24
C THR A 216 57.77 11.56 -11.36
N VAL A 217 57.47 10.62 -10.47
CA VAL A 217 58.46 9.93 -9.63
C VAL A 217 59.42 9.09 -10.47
N VAL A 218 58.92 8.35 -11.45
CA VAL A 218 59.74 7.52 -12.34
C VAL A 218 60.65 8.39 -13.21
N LEU A 219 60.15 9.49 -13.77
CA LEU A 219 60.95 10.43 -14.56
C LEU A 219 62.00 11.15 -13.72
N LYS A 220 61.69 11.55 -12.49
CA LYS A 220 62.69 12.10 -11.55
C LYS A 220 63.76 11.07 -11.18
N ARG A 221 63.39 9.81 -10.94
CA ARG A 221 64.37 8.73 -10.70
C ARG A 221 65.26 8.49 -11.91
N LYS A 222 64.72 8.45 -13.14
CA LYS A 222 65.53 8.30 -14.36
C LYS A 222 66.50 9.48 -14.56
N LYS A 223 66.04 10.72 -14.36
CA LYS A 223 66.93 11.91 -14.42
C LYS A 223 68.00 11.88 -13.32
N GLY A 224 67.67 11.49 -12.09
CA GLY A 224 68.63 11.36 -11.00
C GLY A 224 69.69 10.28 -11.22
N VAL A 225 69.33 9.16 -11.86
CA VAL A 225 70.26 8.10 -12.25
C VAL A 225 71.20 8.55 -13.36
N VAL A 226 70.70 9.31 -14.35
CA VAL A 226 71.53 9.89 -15.42
C VAL A 226 72.53 10.91 -14.87
N TYR A 227 72.11 11.82 -13.98
CA TYR A 227 73.01 12.80 -13.36
C TYR A 227 74.10 12.15 -12.49
N ARG A 228 73.77 11.10 -11.72
CA ARG A 228 74.79 10.34 -10.96
C ARG A 228 75.81 9.62 -11.84
N LYS A 229 75.42 9.21 -13.05
CA LYS A 229 76.34 8.56 -14.00
C LYS A 229 77.27 9.55 -14.69
N MET A 230 76.89 10.82 -14.81
CA MET A 230 77.72 11.89 -15.38
C MET A 230 78.68 12.54 -14.37
N SER A 231 78.45 12.39 -13.05
CA SER A 231 79.34 12.93 -12.01
C SER A 231 80.45 11.95 -11.54
N GLN A 232 80.61 10.82 -12.22
CA GLN A 232 81.64 9.80 -11.94
C GLN A 232 82.58 9.57 -13.15
N ILE A 233 82.66 10.55 -14.06
CA ILE A 233 83.69 10.70 -15.09
C ILE A 233 84.39 12.02 -14.82
#